data_AF-A0A957AKV4-F1
#
_entry.id   AF-A0A957AKV4-F1
#
_cell.length_a   1.000
_cell.length_b   1.000
_cell.length_c   1.000
_cell.angle_alpha   90.00
_cell.angle_beta   90.00
_cell.angle_gamma   90.00
#
_symmetry.space_group_name_H-M   'P 1'
#
loop_
_entity.id
_entity.type
_entity.pdbx_description
1 polymer ?
#
loop_
_entity_poly.entity_id
_entity_poly.type
_entity_poly.pdbx_seq_one_letter_code
_entity_poly.pdbx_strand_id
1 'polypeptide(L)'
;MDAEQFDALVRGFGRRQSRRQSWRGLAGVAAGATALVSSPGAHAQDATPDVSPAAATSPMETEIAWMPEWTVKSGTYEAVRGLLDEMEASARNEAGTLSYALYVSEDGQTITFYERYADEAAVLAHQATFSERFEARANDAMVCSRITVMGAPGEEIRRSISGCNPVYLTPLSGFPAR
;
A
#
# COMPACT_ATOMS: atom_id res chain seq x y z
N MET A 1 -20.68 2.15 -18.02
CA MET A 1 -21.55 2.98 -17.16
C MET A 1 -21.22 4.42 -17.52
N ASP A 2 -22.18 5.20 -17.98
CA ASP A 2 -21.95 6.56 -18.46
C ASP A 2 -22.14 7.60 -17.35
N ALA A 3 -21.75 8.85 -17.64
CA ALA A 3 -21.74 9.95 -16.69
C ALA A 3 -23.13 10.25 -16.10
N GLU A 4 -24.21 10.02 -16.87
CA GLU A 4 -25.58 10.26 -16.39
C GLU A 4 -26.03 9.21 -15.38
N GLN A 5 -25.64 7.93 -15.58
CA GLN A 5 -25.93 6.88 -14.61
C GLN A 5 -25.20 7.07 -13.27
N PHE A 6 -24.01 7.65 -13.30
CA PHE A 6 -23.25 7.96 -12.07
C PHE A 6 -23.84 9.16 -11.32
N ASP A 7 -24.19 10.24 -12.03
CA ASP A 7 -24.78 11.45 -11.44
C ASP A 7 -26.13 11.21 -10.76
N ALA A 8 -26.92 10.28 -11.29
CA ALA A 8 -28.18 9.83 -10.70
C ALA A 8 -27.99 9.03 -9.40
N LEU A 9 -26.88 8.29 -9.28
CA LEU A 9 -26.55 7.47 -8.12
C LEU A 9 -26.11 8.34 -6.93
N VAL A 10 -25.24 9.31 -7.20
CA VAL A 10 -24.64 10.21 -6.19
C VAL A 10 -25.71 11.05 -5.45
N ARG A 11 -26.79 11.45 -6.13
CA ARG A 11 -27.85 12.28 -5.53
C ARG A 11 -28.77 11.51 -4.57
N GLY A 12 -28.74 10.18 -4.55
CA GLY A 12 -29.66 9.35 -3.77
C GLY A 12 -29.31 9.15 -2.29
N PHE A 13 -28.04 9.25 -1.91
CA PHE A 13 -27.58 8.64 -0.65
C PHE A 13 -27.03 9.60 0.41
N GLY A 14 -27.01 10.91 0.14
CA GLY A 14 -26.50 11.93 1.06
C GLY A 14 -27.39 12.16 2.28
N ARG A 15 -27.38 11.27 3.28
CA ARG A 15 -27.78 11.53 4.68
C ARG A 15 -27.39 10.39 5.63
N ARG A 16 -26.14 10.37 6.13
CA ARG A 16 -25.89 10.01 7.56
C ARG A 16 -24.47 10.34 8.02
N GLN A 17 -24.40 11.10 9.12
CA GLN A 17 -23.19 11.60 9.75
C GLN A 17 -22.40 10.52 10.51
N SER A 18 -21.08 10.70 10.41
CA SER A 18 -19.99 10.13 11.20
C SER A 18 -20.17 10.24 12.72
N ARG A 19 -19.73 9.21 13.45
CA ARG A 19 -19.44 9.30 14.89
C ARG A 19 -18.10 8.61 15.18
N ARG A 20 -17.07 9.42 15.44
CA ARG A 20 -15.77 9.03 16.00
C ARG A 20 -15.94 8.52 17.44
N GLN A 21 -15.18 7.49 17.82
CA GLN A 21 -14.88 7.20 19.22
C GLN A 21 -13.38 6.99 19.40
N SER A 22 -12.80 7.79 20.29
CA SER A 22 -11.43 7.70 20.80
C SER A 22 -11.35 6.66 21.92
N TRP A 23 -10.28 5.88 21.98
CA TRP A 23 -9.90 5.12 23.17
C TRP A 23 -8.52 5.56 23.65
N ARG A 24 -8.44 5.92 24.94
CA ARG A 24 -7.24 6.22 25.72
C ARG A 24 -6.98 5.06 26.69
N GLY A 25 -5.71 4.80 26.99
CA GLY A 25 -5.23 4.01 28.13
C GLY A 25 -4.68 2.64 27.72
N LEU A 26 -3.61 2.09 28.29
CA LEU A 26 -2.82 2.41 29.49
C LEU A 26 -1.43 1.76 29.36
N ALA A 27 -0.47 2.31 30.09
CA ALA A 27 0.90 1.85 30.25
C ALA A 27 1.03 0.54 31.07
N GLY A 28 2.13 -0.17 30.87
CA GLY A 28 2.59 -1.26 31.74
C GLY A 28 4.05 -1.63 31.47
N VAL A 29 4.91 -1.36 32.45
CA VAL A 29 6.38 -1.59 32.47
C VAL A 29 6.70 -2.82 33.32
N ALA A 30 7.69 -3.63 32.92
CA ALA A 30 8.70 -4.33 33.74
C ALA A 30 9.33 -5.47 32.91
N ALA A 31 10.62 -5.43 32.52
CA ALA A 31 11.83 -5.66 33.32
C ALA A 31 11.98 -7.11 33.83
N GLY A 32 13.03 -7.81 33.38
CA GLY A 32 13.67 -8.84 34.21
C GLY A 32 14.41 -9.98 33.51
N ALA A 33 15.73 -10.00 33.72
CA ALA A 33 16.60 -11.16 33.90
C ALA A 33 17.13 -11.95 32.67
N THR A 34 18.33 -11.54 32.29
CA THR A 34 19.41 -12.34 31.69
C THR A 34 19.86 -13.48 32.62
N ALA A 35 20.13 -14.66 32.08
CA ALA A 35 21.09 -15.61 32.66
C ALA A 35 21.83 -16.37 31.54
N LEU A 36 23.16 -16.22 31.54
CA LEU A 36 24.12 -16.98 30.75
C LEU A 36 24.41 -18.32 31.44
N VAL A 37 24.57 -19.40 30.68
CA VAL A 37 25.58 -20.43 30.98
C VAL A 37 26.00 -21.14 29.69
N SER A 38 27.31 -21.43 29.60
CA SER A 38 28.00 -21.90 28.39
C SER A 38 28.44 -23.37 28.51
N SER A 39 28.40 -24.06 27.36
CA SER A 39 29.37 -25.05 26.82
C SER A 39 29.43 -26.48 27.42
N PRO A 40 30.16 -27.42 26.79
CA PRO A 40 30.04 -27.91 25.40
C PRO A 40 29.97 -29.46 25.34
N GLY A 41 29.52 -30.04 24.21
CA GLY A 41 29.57 -31.48 23.98
C GLY A 41 29.57 -31.80 22.49
N ALA A 42 30.72 -32.18 21.97
CA ALA A 42 30.94 -32.54 20.57
C ALA A 42 30.39 -33.93 20.27
N HIS A 43 29.59 -34.06 19.21
CA HIS A 43 29.59 -35.24 18.35
C HIS A 43 29.55 -34.74 16.90
N ALA A 44 30.69 -34.92 16.23
CA ALA A 44 30.80 -34.72 14.80
C ALA A 44 29.95 -35.79 14.09
N GLN A 45 28.90 -35.35 13.41
CA GLN A 45 28.28 -36.11 12.33
C GLN A 45 28.80 -35.49 11.03
N ASP A 46 29.43 -36.32 10.19
CA ASP A 46 29.78 -35.99 8.82
C ASP A 46 28.52 -35.58 8.06
N ALA A 47 28.29 -34.27 7.97
CA ALA A 47 27.31 -33.70 7.06
C ALA A 47 28.02 -33.39 5.75
N THR A 48 27.75 -34.21 4.74
CA THR A 48 27.91 -33.83 3.34
C THR A 48 27.20 -32.49 3.11
N PRO A 49 27.81 -31.49 2.45
CA PRO A 49 27.12 -30.24 2.16
C PRO A 49 26.05 -30.55 1.11
N ASP A 50 24.82 -30.73 1.57
CA ASP A 50 23.65 -30.55 0.73
C ASP A 50 23.62 -29.07 0.36
N VAL A 51 24.13 -28.75 -0.84
CA VAL A 51 23.88 -27.46 -1.46
C VAL A 51 22.41 -27.49 -1.87
N SER A 52 21.54 -27.30 -0.89
CA SER A 52 20.16 -26.92 -1.13
C SER A 52 20.21 -25.69 -2.04
N PRO A 53 19.59 -25.73 -3.23
CA PRO A 53 19.46 -24.52 -4.04
C PRO A 53 18.79 -23.48 -3.15
N ALA A 54 19.38 -22.28 -3.08
CA ALA A 54 18.79 -21.14 -2.39
C ALA A 54 17.30 -21.13 -2.69
N ALA A 55 16.47 -21.29 -1.64
CA ALA A 55 15.03 -21.41 -1.78
C ALA A 55 14.57 -20.30 -2.71
N ALA A 56 14.04 -20.67 -3.89
CA ALA A 56 13.56 -19.71 -4.85
C ALA A 56 12.52 -18.85 -4.14
N THR A 57 12.84 -17.58 -3.94
CA THR A 57 11.95 -16.59 -3.35
C THR A 57 10.63 -16.66 -4.10
N SER A 58 9.53 -16.91 -3.38
CA SER A 58 8.23 -17.07 -4.04
C SER A 58 7.85 -15.75 -4.73
N PRO A 59 7.13 -15.75 -5.86
CA PRO A 59 6.75 -14.51 -6.54
C PRO A 59 6.05 -13.51 -5.61
N MET A 60 5.32 -13.97 -4.59
CA MET A 60 4.67 -13.11 -3.60
C MET A 60 5.62 -12.51 -2.56
N GLU A 61 6.86 -12.99 -2.45
CA GLU A 61 7.83 -12.45 -1.49
C GLU A 61 8.49 -11.15 -1.98
N THR A 62 8.58 -10.93 -3.29
CA THR A 62 9.11 -9.66 -3.85
C THR A 62 8.02 -8.66 -4.21
N GLU A 63 6.83 -9.14 -4.60
CA GLU A 63 5.72 -8.27 -4.97
C GLU A 63 5.30 -7.34 -3.83
N ILE A 64 4.99 -6.10 -4.20
CA ILE A 64 4.38 -5.12 -3.30
C ILE A 64 3.04 -4.72 -3.90
N ALA A 65 1.98 -4.92 -3.14
CA ALA A 65 0.67 -4.37 -3.45
C ALA A 65 0.35 -3.27 -2.45
N TRP A 66 -0.24 -2.17 -2.90
CA TRP A 66 -0.81 -1.21 -1.97
C TRP A 66 -2.12 -0.62 -2.46
N MET A 67 -2.87 -0.10 -1.49
CA MET A 67 -4.15 0.54 -1.69
C MET A 67 -4.15 1.87 -0.95
N PRO A 68 -3.67 2.95 -1.59
CA PRO A 68 -3.84 4.29 -1.07
C PRO A 68 -5.30 4.74 -1.19
N GLU A 69 -5.73 5.52 -0.20
CA GLU A 69 -7.05 6.16 -0.11
C GLU A 69 -6.87 7.66 0.01
N TRP A 70 -7.42 8.38 -0.94
CA TRP A 70 -7.35 9.84 -1.05
C TRP A 70 -8.72 10.45 -0.84
N THR A 71 -8.79 11.46 0.01
CA THR A 71 -10.00 12.27 0.19
C THR A 71 -9.96 13.45 -0.78
N VAL A 72 -10.98 13.57 -1.62
CA VAL A 72 -11.16 14.68 -2.57
C VAL A 72 -11.52 15.94 -1.79
N LYS A 73 -10.83 17.04 -2.08
CA LYS A 73 -11.17 18.34 -1.48
C LYS A 73 -12.45 18.89 -2.11
N SER A 74 -13.19 19.67 -1.33
CA SER A 74 -14.45 20.25 -1.81
C SER A 74 -14.25 21.07 -3.09
N GLY A 75 -15.02 20.74 -4.13
CA GLY A 75 -15.02 21.48 -5.40
C GLY A 75 -13.91 21.12 -6.39
N THR A 76 -13.07 20.11 -6.12
CA THR A 76 -11.94 19.74 -7.00
C THR A 76 -12.17 18.48 -7.82
N TYR A 77 -13.35 17.84 -7.72
CA TYR A 77 -13.60 16.52 -8.31
C TYR A 77 -13.30 16.42 -9.81
N GLU A 78 -13.71 17.40 -10.63
CA GLU A 78 -13.39 17.35 -12.08
C GLU A 78 -11.89 17.43 -12.37
N ALA A 79 -11.14 18.21 -11.58
CA ALA A 79 -9.69 18.26 -11.70
C ALA A 79 -9.04 16.94 -11.28
N VAL A 80 -9.59 16.29 -10.25
CA VAL A 80 -9.19 14.94 -9.84
C VAL A 80 -9.43 13.96 -10.98
N ARG A 81 -10.63 13.93 -11.58
CA ARG A 81 -10.94 12.98 -12.66
C ARG A 81 -9.95 13.07 -13.83
N GLY A 82 -9.65 14.27 -14.31
CA GLY A 82 -8.67 14.46 -15.37
C GLY A 82 -7.25 14.04 -14.96
N LEU A 83 -6.84 14.33 -13.72
CA LEU A 83 -5.55 13.89 -13.18
C LEU A 83 -5.44 12.36 -13.10
N LEU A 84 -6.51 11.68 -12.68
CA LEU A 84 -6.56 10.22 -12.58
C LEU A 84 -6.41 9.54 -13.95
N ASP A 85 -7.01 10.11 -15.00
CA ASP A 85 -6.84 9.61 -16.38
C ASP A 85 -5.36 9.71 -16.82
N GLU A 86 -4.67 10.81 -16.50
CA GLU A 86 -3.24 10.97 -16.79
C GLU A 86 -2.36 9.99 -16.00
N MET A 87 -2.69 9.76 -14.72
CA MET A 87 -1.96 8.84 -13.85
C MET A 87 -2.08 7.40 -14.33
N GLU A 88 -3.28 6.95 -14.70
CA GLU A 88 -3.51 5.61 -15.26
C GLU A 88 -2.74 5.41 -16.58
N ALA A 89 -2.80 6.40 -17.48
CA ALA A 89 -2.06 6.36 -18.73
C ALA A 89 -0.54 6.31 -18.51
N SER A 90 -0.01 6.98 -17.46
CA SER A 90 1.39 6.86 -17.06
C SER A 90 1.71 5.46 -16.55
N ALA A 91 0.96 4.98 -15.56
CA ALA A 91 1.21 3.71 -14.88
C ALA A 91 1.18 2.51 -15.82
N ARG A 92 0.35 2.56 -16.87
CA ARG A 92 0.30 1.53 -17.91
C ARG A 92 1.63 1.30 -18.64
N ASN A 93 2.50 2.31 -18.68
CA ASN A 93 3.79 2.25 -19.35
C ASN A 93 4.97 2.01 -18.40
N GLU A 94 4.70 1.86 -17.10
CA GLU A 94 5.74 1.65 -16.09
C GLU A 94 6.15 0.18 -16.04
N ALA A 95 7.46 -0.08 -16.18
CA ALA A 95 8.00 -1.42 -16.08
C ALA A 95 7.80 -1.96 -14.66
N GLY A 96 7.28 -3.19 -14.55
CA GLY A 96 7.04 -3.83 -13.26
C GLY A 96 5.69 -3.48 -12.61
N THR A 97 4.87 -2.62 -13.21
CA THR A 97 3.47 -2.44 -12.79
C THR A 97 2.63 -3.62 -13.28
N LEU A 98 2.16 -4.46 -12.33
CA LEU A 98 1.41 -5.68 -12.60
C LEU A 98 -0.11 -5.44 -12.64
N SER A 99 -0.60 -4.48 -11.88
CA SER A 99 -2.01 -4.08 -11.84
C SER A 99 -2.09 -2.64 -11.39
N TYR A 100 -2.96 -1.86 -12.04
CA TYR A 100 -3.27 -0.49 -11.66
C TYR A 100 -4.75 -0.24 -11.93
N ALA A 101 -5.51 0.02 -10.87
CA ALA A 101 -6.93 0.30 -10.97
C ALA A 101 -7.33 1.38 -9.97
N LEU A 102 -8.32 2.18 -10.34
CA LEU A 102 -8.83 3.28 -9.54
C LEU A 102 -10.31 3.08 -9.29
N TYR A 103 -10.74 3.40 -8.08
CA TYR A 103 -12.11 3.29 -7.64
C TYR A 103 -12.52 4.57 -6.95
N VAL A 104 -13.77 4.96 -7.12
CA VAL A 104 -14.38 6.10 -6.46
C VAL A 104 -15.53 5.60 -5.58
N SER A 105 -15.56 6.09 -4.35
CA SER A 105 -16.71 5.91 -3.44
C SER A 105 -18.00 6.47 -4.04
N GLU A 106 -19.14 5.95 -3.59
CA GLU A 106 -20.47 6.33 -4.10
C GLU A 106 -20.76 7.83 -3.97
N ASP A 107 -20.19 8.52 -2.98
CA ASP A 107 -20.35 9.97 -2.77
C ASP A 107 -19.31 10.82 -3.50
N GLY A 108 -18.39 10.20 -4.25
CA GLY A 108 -17.31 10.90 -4.96
C GLY A 108 -16.24 11.52 -4.07
N GLN A 109 -16.29 11.30 -2.74
CA GLN A 109 -15.40 11.97 -1.79
C GLN A 109 -14.09 11.21 -1.57
N THR A 110 -14.07 9.90 -1.84
CA THR A 110 -12.90 9.05 -1.67
C THR A 110 -12.52 8.39 -2.99
N ILE A 111 -11.23 8.51 -3.35
CA ILE A 111 -10.59 7.73 -4.40
C ILE A 111 -9.70 6.69 -3.74
N THR A 112 -9.78 5.43 -4.15
CA THR A 112 -8.83 4.40 -3.74
C THR A 112 -8.21 3.75 -4.96
N PHE A 113 -6.94 3.38 -4.83
CA PHE A 113 -6.20 2.69 -5.87
C PHE A 113 -6.01 1.23 -5.47
N TYR A 114 -5.89 0.37 -6.46
CA TYR A 114 -5.35 -0.97 -6.31
C TYR A 114 -4.14 -1.07 -7.22
N GLU A 115 -2.97 -1.13 -6.62
CA GLU A 115 -1.71 -1.12 -7.35
C GLU A 115 -0.87 -2.33 -6.93
N ARG A 116 -0.26 -2.99 -7.91
CA ARG A 116 0.65 -4.12 -7.71
C ARG A 116 1.92 -3.90 -8.52
N TYR A 117 3.04 -4.14 -7.85
CA TYR A 117 4.37 -3.97 -8.40
C TYR A 117 5.16 -5.27 -8.22
N ALA A 118 5.98 -5.59 -9.22
CA ALA A 118 6.80 -6.80 -9.24
C ALA A 118 7.84 -6.85 -8.10
N ASP A 119 8.38 -5.68 -7.75
CA ASP A 119 9.41 -5.52 -6.73
C ASP A 119 9.50 -4.06 -6.21
N GLU A 120 10.42 -3.83 -5.27
CA GLU A 120 10.73 -2.52 -4.69
C GLU A 120 11.25 -1.51 -5.73
N ALA A 121 11.97 -1.95 -6.76
CA ALA A 121 12.47 -1.05 -7.80
C ALA A 121 11.32 -0.47 -8.64
N ALA A 122 10.30 -1.28 -8.95
CA ALA A 122 9.08 -0.82 -9.62
C ALA A 122 8.30 0.18 -8.76
N VAL A 123 8.19 -0.04 -7.44
CA VAL A 123 7.55 0.93 -6.53
C VAL A 123 8.31 2.26 -6.50
N LEU A 124 9.64 2.23 -6.41
CA LEU A 124 10.46 3.45 -6.39
C LEU A 124 10.36 4.22 -7.70
N ALA A 125 10.36 3.53 -8.84
CA ALA A 125 10.16 4.14 -10.15
C ALA A 125 8.77 4.79 -10.29
N HIS A 126 7.73 4.11 -9.78
CA HIS A 126 6.38 4.65 -9.71
C HIS A 126 6.32 5.92 -8.85
N GLN A 127 6.89 5.90 -7.64
CA GLN A 127 6.93 7.06 -6.74
C GLN A 127 7.70 8.25 -7.33
N ALA A 128 8.82 8.00 -8.00
CA ALA A 128 9.58 9.04 -8.68
C ALA A 128 8.74 9.72 -9.78
N THR A 129 8.07 8.91 -10.61
CA THR A 129 7.16 9.40 -11.66
C THR A 129 6.00 10.20 -11.07
N PHE A 130 5.42 9.71 -9.97
CA PHE A 130 4.34 10.42 -9.26
C PHE A 130 4.81 11.78 -8.73
N SER A 131 5.94 11.82 -8.03
CA SER A 131 6.49 13.05 -7.45
C SER A 131 6.79 14.10 -8.52
N GLU A 132 7.42 13.68 -9.63
CA GLU A 132 7.79 14.58 -10.71
C GLU A 132 6.58 15.16 -11.46
N ARG A 133 5.53 14.35 -11.70
CA ARG A 133 4.48 14.69 -12.67
C ARG A 133 3.12 15.05 -12.07
N PHE A 134 2.82 14.52 -10.87
CA PHE A 134 1.46 14.48 -10.36
C PHE A 134 1.31 15.01 -8.93
N GLU A 135 2.33 14.87 -8.08
CA GLU A 135 2.24 15.15 -6.64
C GLU A 135 1.67 16.53 -6.31
N ALA A 136 2.15 17.60 -6.95
CA ALA A 136 1.64 18.95 -6.69
C ALA A 136 0.12 19.05 -6.98
N ARG A 137 -0.33 18.57 -8.14
CA ARG A 137 -1.75 18.60 -8.54
C ARG A 137 -2.60 17.68 -7.67
N ALA A 138 -2.08 16.50 -7.33
CA ALA A 138 -2.74 15.56 -6.44
C ALA A 138 -2.93 16.16 -5.04
N ASN A 139 -1.89 16.76 -4.48
CA ASN A 139 -1.93 17.40 -3.16
C ASN A 139 -2.75 18.69 -3.14
N ASP A 140 -2.89 19.39 -4.26
CA ASP A 140 -3.81 20.52 -4.38
C ASP A 140 -5.27 20.07 -4.38
N ALA A 141 -5.58 18.96 -5.04
CA ALA A 141 -6.95 18.48 -5.24
C ALA A 141 -7.44 17.47 -4.19
N MET A 142 -6.54 16.76 -3.51
CA MET A 142 -6.85 15.64 -2.62
C MET A 142 -5.89 15.60 -1.41
N VAL A 143 -6.20 14.73 -0.45
CA VAL A 143 -5.33 14.43 0.69
C VAL A 143 -5.25 12.92 0.89
N CYS A 144 -4.04 12.35 0.92
CA CYS A 144 -3.83 10.94 1.20
C CYS A 144 -4.17 10.64 2.66
N SER A 145 -5.21 9.85 2.88
CA SER A 145 -5.81 9.60 4.19
C SER A 145 -5.34 8.29 4.83
N ARG A 146 -5.03 7.28 4.01
CA ARG A 146 -4.53 5.97 4.42
C ARG A 146 -3.83 5.30 3.25
N ILE A 147 -2.86 4.44 3.52
CA ILE A 147 -2.34 3.48 2.55
C ILE A 147 -2.22 2.11 3.19
N THR A 148 -2.89 1.11 2.60
CA THR A 148 -2.74 -0.28 3.04
C THR A 148 -1.67 -0.95 2.21
N VAL A 149 -0.68 -1.57 2.83
CA VAL A 149 0.48 -2.15 2.17
C VAL A 149 0.55 -3.65 2.44
N MET A 150 0.67 -4.43 1.37
CA MET A 150 0.85 -5.88 1.38
C MET A 150 2.20 -6.19 0.73
N GLY A 151 3.07 -6.89 1.45
CA GLY A 151 4.47 -7.10 1.07
C GLY A 151 5.43 -6.48 2.09
N ALA A 152 6.73 -6.55 1.80
CA ALA A 152 7.79 -6.10 2.70
C ALA A 152 8.60 -4.95 2.09
N PRO A 153 8.03 -3.72 1.98
CA PRO A 153 8.78 -2.58 1.46
C PRO A 153 9.97 -2.24 2.37
N GLY A 154 11.09 -1.84 1.76
CA GLY A 154 12.25 -1.32 2.46
C GLY A 154 12.00 0.03 3.13
N GLU A 155 13.00 0.50 3.89
CA GLU A 155 12.87 1.71 4.70
C GLU A 155 12.61 2.98 3.87
N GLU A 156 13.13 3.04 2.65
CA GLU A 156 12.96 4.18 1.76
C GLU A 156 11.48 4.39 1.40
N ILE A 157 10.83 3.34 0.91
CA ILE A 157 9.40 3.36 0.59
C ILE A 157 8.57 3.65 1.85
N ARG A 158 8.91 3.03 2.98
CA ARG A 158 8.18 3.26 4.25
C ARG A 158 8.25 4.73 4.68
N ARG A 159 9.40 5.38 4.46
CA ARG A 159 9.60 6.80 4.76
C ARG A 159 8.79 7.69 3.82
N SER A 160 8.82 7.42 2.52
CA SER A 160 8.13 8.23 1.52
C SER A 160 6.61 8.23 1.70
N ILE A 161 6.01 7.13 2.16
CA ILE A 161 4.55 7.04 2.38
C ILE A 161 4.09 7.39 3.81
N SER A 162 5.01 7.79 4.69
CA SER A 162 4.71 8.00 6.12
C SER A 162 3.61 9.06 6.38
N GLY A 163 3.48 10.05 5.49
CA GLY A 163 2.43 11.06 5.54
C GLY A 163 1.02 10.55 5.20
N CYS A 164 0.91 9.35 4.62
CA CYS A 164 -0.38 8.75 4.23
C CYS A 164 -0.86 7.66 5.23
N ASN A 165 -0.48 7.75 6.50
CA ASN A 165 -0.95 6.84 7.56
C ASN A 165 -0.89 5.34 7.17
N PRO A 166 0.31 4.79 6.90
CA PRO A 166 0.45 3.45 6.36
C PRO A 166 0.02 2.35 7.34
N VAL A 167 -0.66 1.33 6.81
CA VAL A 167 -1.03 0.09 7.49
C VAL A 167 -0.35 -1.07 6.77
N TYR A 168 0.56 -1.77 7.45
CA TYR A 168 1.30 -2.90 6.88
C TYR A 168 0.63 -4.22 7.24
N LEU A 169 0.41 -5.06 6.23
CA LEU A 169 -0.21 -6.37 6.36
C LEU A 169 0.81 -7.48 6.06
N THR A 170 0.83 -8.50 6.91
CA THR A 170 1.60 -9.73 6.69
C THR A 170 0.68 -10.78 6.07
N PRO A 171 1.11 -11.49 5.01
CA PRO A 171 0.31 -12.56 4.42
C PRO A 171 0.09 -13.68 5.45
N LEU A 172 -1.18 -14.06 5.66
CA LEU A 172 -1.53 -15.20 6.51
C LEU A 172 -1.61 -16.51 5.71
N SER A 173 -2.04 -16.44 4.45
CA SER A 173 -2.18 -17.55 3.51
C SER A 173 -2.41 -16.98 2.11
N GLY A 174 -2.07 -17.70 1.03
CA GLY A 174 -2.32 -17.26 -0.34
C GLY A 174 -1.69 -18.16 -1.41
N PHE A 175 -1.97 -17.83 -2.68
CA PHE A 175 -1.34 -18.39 -3.87
C PHE A 175 -1.21 -17.27 -4.92
N PRO A 176 -0.18 -17.30 -5.78
CA PRO A 176 0.00 -16.27 -6.81
C PRO A 176 -1.06 -16.38 -7.91
N ALA A 177 -1.27 -15.30 -8.65
CA ALA A 177 -2.03 -15.35 -9.89
C ALA A 177 -1.36 -16.33 -10.89
N ARG A 178 -2.17 -16.99 -11.71
CA ARG A 178 -1.70 -17.92 -12.75
C ARG A 178 -1.41 -17.21 -14.05
#